data_AF-A0A7R9ZNJ3-F1
#
_entry.id   AF-A0A7R9ZNJ3-F1
#
_cell.length_a   1.000
_cell.length_b   1.000
_cell.length_c   1.000
_cell.angle_alpha   90.00
_cell.angle_beta   90.00
_cell.angle_gamma   90.00
#
_symmetry.space_group_name_H-M   'P 1'
#
loop_
_entity.id
_entity.type
_entity.pdbx_description
1 polymer ?
#
loop_
_entity_poly.entity_id
_entity_poly.type
_entity_poly.pdbx_seq_one_letter_code
_entity_poly.pdbx_strand_id
1 'polypeptide(L)'
;MPDPQEEPVDSTKAVKAIFEDATEEFAEQFKDKVRALHEHFDKDKDGFLNLKELAALQLATDGSRLTEQNYLMACKALACDPNNGIPLPALKVTYLAEGANIGTLGA
;
A
#
# COMPACT_ATOMS: atom_id res chain seq x y z
N MET A 1 -56.49 -0.78 -16.71
CA MET A 1 -55.57 -0.92 -15.56
C MET A 1 -54.23 -1.36 -16.12
N PRO A 2 -53.28 -0.43 -16.33
CA PRO A 2 -51.96 -0.73 -16.85
C PRO A 2 -50.91 -0.85 -15.72
N ASP A 3 -49.94 -1.69 -16.05
CA ASP A 3 -48.74 -2.11 -15.36
C ASP A 3 -47.94 -0.98 -14.67
N PRO A 4 -47.47 -1.15 -13.41
CA PRO A 4 -46.64 -0.16 -12.72
C PRO A 4 -45.13 -0.39 -12.92
N GLN A 5 -44.51 0.61 -13.56
CA GLN A 5 -43.19 1.17 -13.27
C GLN A 5 -41.93 0.43 -13.76
N GLU A 6 -41.34 0.99 -14.82
CA GLU A 6 -39.92 0.90 -15.16
C GLU A 6 -39.03 1.63 -14.12
N GLU A 7 -37.97 0.92 -13.69
CA GLU A 7 -36.63 1.34 -13.16
C GLU A 7 -36.57 2.13 -11.82
N PRO A 8 -35.64 1.80 -10.88
CA PRO A 8 -34.24 1.48 -11.17
C PRO A 8 -33.71 0.18 -10.53
N VAL A 9 -32.82 -0.49 -11.25
CA VAL A 9 -31.93 -1.53 -10.70
C VAL A 9 -30.92 -0.93 -9.72
N ASP A 10 -31.32 -0.77 -8.46
CA ASP A 10 -30.43 -0.44 -7.34
C ASP A 10 -29.52 -1.66 -7.03
N SER A 11 -28.47 -1.80 -7.84
CA SER A 11 -27.47 -2.87 -7.72
C SER A 11 -26.40 -2.57 -6.66
N THR A 12 -26.56 -1.53 -5.84
CA THR A 12 -25.48 -1.04 -4.98
C THR A 12 -25.48 -1.67 -3.58
N LYS A 13 -26.52 -2.44 -3.22
CA LYS A 13 -26.61 -3.04 -1.88
C LYS A 13 -25.94 -4.41 -1.75
N ALA A 14 -25.87 -5.21 -2.82
CA ALA A 14 -25.30 -6.56 -2.78
C ALA A 14 -23.76 -6.59 -2.83
N VAL A 15 -23.13 -5.58 -3.43
CA VAL A 15 -21.66 -5.47 -3.47
C VAL A 15 -21.05 -5.09 -2.11
N LYS A 16 -21.80 -4.48 -1.19
CA LYS A 16 -21.24 -4.05 0.09
C LYS A 16 -21.01 -5.21 1.07
N ALA A 17 -21.89 -6.20 1.08
CA ALA A 17 -21.81 -7.33 2.02
C ALA A 17 -20.74 -8.38 1.65
N ILE A 18 -20.31 -8.43 0.39
CA ILE A 18 -19.24 -9.37 -0.05
C ILE A 18 -17.86 -8.78 0.25
N PHE A 19 -17.74 -7.45 0.34
CA PHE A 19 -16.47 -6.76 0.56
C PHE A 19 -16.13 -6.53 2.05
N GLU A 20 -17.07 -6.69 2.98
CA GLU A 20 -16.80 -6.45 4.41
C GLU A 20 -16.10 -7.65 5.09
N ASP A 21 -16.38 -8.90 4.70
CA ASP A 21 -15.83 -10.10 5.34
C ASP A 21 -14.42 -10.48 4.84
N ALA A 22 -14.12 -10.24 3.57
CA ALA A 22 -12.80 -10.51 2.98
C ALA A 22 -11.72 -9.47 3.32
N THR A 23 -12.08 -8.39 4.04
CA THR A 23 -11.15 -7.29 4.33
C THR A 23 -10.40 -7.43 5.64
N GLU A 24 -10.94 -8.08 6.68
CA GLU A 24 -10.24 -8.25 7.95
C GLU A 24 -9.11 -9.28 7.85
N GLU A 25 -9.37 -10.44 7.25
CA GLU A 25 -8.35 -11.50 7.12
C GLU A 25 -7.23 -11.08 6.16
N PHE A 26 -7.58 -10.39 5.07
CA PHE A 26 -6.58 -9.82 4.17
C PHE A 26 -5.82 -8.68 4.84
N ALA A 27 -6.48 -7.82 5.62
CA ALA A 27 -5.80 -6.75 6.36
C ALA A 27 -4.86 -7.30 7.44
N GLU A 28 -5.22 -8.37 8.16
CA GLU A 28 -4.32 -9.02 9.13
C GLU A 28 -3.13 -9.69 8.44
N GLN A 29 -3.38 -10.52 7.42
CA GLN A 29 -2.29 -11.13 6.64
C GLN A 29 -1.39 -10.08 5.98
N PHE A 30 -1.96 -8.95 5.57
CA PHE A 30 -1.24 -7.83 4.98
C PHE A 30 -0.43 -7.06 6.01
N LYS A 31 -0.98 -6.81 7.21
CA LYS A 31 -0.25 -6.21 8.33
C LYS A 31 0.98 -7.03 8.69
N ASP A 32 0.86 -8.35 8.68
CA ASP A 32 1.98 -9.26 8.95
C ASP A 32 2.99 -9.29 7.80
N LYS A 33 2.56 -9.27 6.53
CA LYS A 33 3.48 -9.19 5.39
C LYS A 33 4.27 -7.89 5.37
N VAL A 34 3.62 -6.74 5.55
CA VAL A 34 4.32 -5.44 5.55
C VAL A 34 5.26 -5.32 6.74
N ARG A 35 4.87 -5.85 7.90
CA ARG A 35 5.76 -5.95 9.07
C ARG A 35 6.98 -6.83 8.76
N ALA A 36 6.76 -8.04 8.23
CA ALA A 36 7.86 -8.95 7.91
C ALA A 36 8.79 -8.38 6.84
N LEU A 37 8.26 -7.70 5.82
CA LEU A 37 9.06 -6.98 4.82
C LEU A 37 9.89 -5.89 5.49
N HIS A 38 9.25 -5.03 6.28
CA HIS A 38 9.96 -3.97 7.00
C HIS A 38 11.08 -4.55 7.87
N GLU A 39 10.80 -5.52 8.74
CA GLU A 39 11.82 -6.16 9.60
C GLU A 39 12.91 -6.88 8.80
N HIS A 40 12.62 -7.34 7.58
CA HIS A 40 13.62 -7.97 6.73
C HIS A 40 14.60 -6.96 6.12
N PHE A 41 14.10 -5.78 5.74
CA PHE A 41 14.88 -4.73 5.08
C PHE A 41 15.49 -3.71 6.04
N ASP A 42 14.87 -3.49 7.20
CA ASP A 42 15.37 -2.70 8.34
C ASP A 42 16.55 -3.47 8.99
N LYS A 43 17.76 -3.19 8.50
CA LYS A 43 18.99 -3.90 8.88
C LYS A 43 19.56 -3.37 10.17
N ASP A 44 19.43 -2.07 10.41
CA ASP A 44 19.87 -1.42 11.65
C ASP A 44 18.83 -1.53 12.78
N LYS A 45 17.60 -1.95 12.47
CA LYS A 45 16.49 -2.20 13.42
C LYS A 45 16.13 -0.95 14.19
N ASP A 46 16.22 0.20 13.53
CA ASP A 46 15.85 1.49 14.12
C ASP A 46 14.34 1.76 14.01
N GLY A 47 13.60 0.91 13.28
CA GLY A 47 12.16 1.03 13.07
C GLY A 47 11.78 1.92 11.88
N PHE A 48 12.77 2.33 11.09
CA PHE A 48 12.62 3.14 9.88
C PHE A 48 13.35 2.46 8.71
N LEU A 49 12.97 2.82 7.49
CA LEU A 49 13.70 2.43 6.29
C LEU A 49 14.43 3.66 5.75
N ASN A 50 15.75 3.67 5.91
CA ASN A 50 16.58 4.71 5.33
C ASN A 50 16.70 4.51 3.80
N LEU A 51 17.34 5.46 3.09
CA LEU A 51 17.49 5.42 1.63
C LEU A 51 18.08 4.08 1.12
N LYS A 52 19.07 3.51 1.83
CA LYS A 52 19.74 2.28 1.38
C LYS A 52 18.82 1.07 1.51
N GLU A 53 18.07 1.00 2.60
CA GLU A 53 17.14 -0.10 2.90
C GLU A 53 15.92 -0.03 2.00
N LEU A 54 15.36 1.17 1.82
CA LEU A 54 14.27 1.37 0.89
C LEU A 54 14.70 1.12 -0.57
N ALA A 55 15.94 1.47 -0.93
CA ALA A 55 16.47 1.13 -2.25
C ALA A 55 16.63 -0.38 -2.45
N ALA A 56 17.03 -1.12 -1.41
CA ALA A 56 17.09 -2.58 -1.45
C ALA A 56 15.69 -3.19 -1.56
N LEU A 57 14.71 -2.62 -0.85
CA LEU A 57 13.31 -3.03 -0.93
C LEU A 57 12.76 -2.79 -2.35
N GLN A 58 12.91 -1.57 -2.89
CA GLN A 58 12.48 -1.23 -4.25
C GLN A 58 13.12 -2.14 -5.30
N LEU A 59 14.42 -2.43 -5.15
CA LEU A 59 15.13 -3.31 -6.07
C LEU A 59 14.61 -4.76 -5.97
N ALA A 60 14.24 -5.22 -4.78
CA ALA A 60 13.70 -6.55 -4.57
C ALA A 60 12.25 -6.70 -5.06
N THR A 61 11.45 -5.63 -5.00
CA THR A 61 10.02 -5.66 -5.38
C THR A 61 9.78 -5.32 -6.85
N ASP A 62 10.46 -4.28 -7.35
CA ASP A 62 10.22 -3.68 -8.67
C ASP A 62 11.42 -3.84 -9.63
N GLY A 63 12.59 -4.25 -9.12
CA GLY A 63 13.81 -4.36 -9.92
C GLY A 63 14.44 -3.01 -10.28
N SER A 64 13.81 -1.90 -9.89
CA SER A 64 14.29 -0.54 -10.14
C SER A 64 15.18 -0.03 -9.02
N ARG A 65 16.19 0.76 -9.39
CA ARG A 65 17.03 1.45 -8.41
C ARG A 65 16.33 2.70 -7.90
N LEU A 66 16.09 2.77 -6.60
CA LEU A 66 15.59 3.98 -5.96
C LEU A 66 16.68 5.07 -5.97
N THR A 67 16.35 6.24 -6.53
CA THR A 67 17.22 7.43 -6.45
C THR A 67 16.91 8.24 -5.20
N GLU A 68 17.88 9.06 -4.77
CA GLU A 68 17.68 9.99 -3.65
C GLU A 68 16.50 10.95 -3.90
N GLN A 69 16.30 11.39 -5.15
CA GLN A 69 15.16 12.25 -5.49
C GLN A 69 13.82 11.51 -5.32
N ASN A 70 13.72 10.26 -5.77
CA ASN A 70 12.52 9.44 -5.57
C ASN A 70 12.26 9.20 -4.08
N TYR A 71 13.31 8.95 -3.29
CA TYR A 71 13.20 8.80 -1.84
C TYR A 71 12.70 10.06 -1.16
N LEU A 72 13.22 11.24 -1.51
CA LEU A 72 12.75 12.52 -0.98
C LEU A 72 11.29 12.79 -1.37
N MET A 73 10.89 12.43 -2.59
CA MET A 73 9.49 12.52 -3.02
C MET A 73 8.58 11.56 -2.23
N ALA A 74 9.02 10.32 -2.00
CA ALA A 74 8.29 9.36 -1.17
C ALA A 74 8.15 9.88 0.27
N CYS A 75 9.22 10.42 0.85
CA CYS A 75 9.18 11.00 2.19
C CYS A 75 8.21 12.19 2.27
N LYS A 76 8.21 13.05 1.25
CA LYS A 76 7.27 14.17 1.15
C LYS A 76 5.82 13.71 1.00
N ALA A 77 5.57 12.68 0.19
CA ALA A 77 4.24 12.11 -0.01
C ALA A 77 3.69 11.45 1.26
N LEU A 78 4.57 10.83 2.05
CA LEU A 78 4.23 10.11 3.28
C LEU A 78 4.37 10.95 4.55
N ALA A 79 4.71 12.24 4.41
CA ALA A 79 4.94 13.17 5.50
C ALA A 79 5.95 12.64 6.55
N CYS A 80 7.02 11.97 6.11
CA CYS A 80 8.09 11.49 6.98
C CYS A 80 9.41 12.27 6.80
N ASP A 81 10.30 12.16 7.78
CA ASP A 81 11.59 12.84 7.77
C ASP A 81 12.62 12.00 6.99
N PRO A 82 13.21 12.52 5.89
CA PRO A 82 14.18 11.77 5.11
C PRO A 82 15.48 11.44 5.87
N ASN A 83 15.78 12.15 6.96
CA ASN A 83 16.94 11.86 7.80
C ASN A 83 16.73 10.64 8.71
N ASN A 84 15.48 10.38 9.11
CA ASN A 84 15.13 9.23 9.93
C ASN A 84 14.70 8.04 9.08
N GLY A 85 14.03 8.27 7.95
CA GLY A 85 13.53 7.21 7.08
C GLY A 85 12.02 7.07 7.07
N ILE A 86 11.55 6.06 6.35
CA ILE A 86 10.13 5.75 6.24
C ILE A 86 9.76 4.79 7.36
N PRO A 87 8.89 5.18 8.32
CA PRO A 87 8.48 4.28 9.38
C PRO A 87 7.46 3.25 8.88
N LEU A 88 7.37 2.10 9.55
CA LEU A 88 6.40 1.04 9.24
C LEU A 88 4.96 1.51 8.95
N PRO A 89 4.36 2.46 9.71
CA PRO A 89 3.01 2.95 9.43
C PRO A 89 2.91 3.66 8.07
N ALA A 90 3.93 4.41 7.68
CA ALA A 90 3.97 5.06 6.37
C ALA A 90 4.11 4.04 5.25
N LEU A 91 4.97 3.03 5.43
CA LEU A 91 5.12 1.93 4.47
C LEU A 91 3.80 1.17 4.29
N LYS A 92 3.05 0.94 5.38
CA LYS A 92 1.70 0.34 5.32
C LYS A 92 0.75 1.19 4.50
N VAL A 93 0.75 2.51 4.65
CA VAL A 93 -0.11 3.41 3.87
C VAL A 93 0.23 3.32 2.38
N THR A 94 1.52 3.34 2.01
CA THR A 94 1.95 3.17 0.62
C THR A 94 1.47 1.85 0.06
N TYR A 95 1.70 0.75 0.79
CA TYR A 95 1.31 -0.58 0.32
C TYR A 95 -0.21 -0.75 0.29
N LEU A 96 -0.98 -0.10 1.18
CA LEU A 96 -2.44 -0.10 1.14
C LEU A 96 -2.96 0.74 -0.04
N ALA A 97 -2.30 1.85 -0.34
CA ALA A 97 -2.63 2.69 -1.50
C ALA A 97 -2.25 1.99 -2.82
N GLU A 98 -1.13 1.26 -2.86
CA GLU A 98 -0.63 0.52 -4.00
C GLU A 98 -1.16 -0.91 -4.11
N GLY A 99 -1.76 -1.46 -3.04
CA GLY A 99 -2.52 -2.72 -3.07
C GLY A 99 -3.73 -2.67 -4.01
N ALA A 100 -4.04 -1.48 -4.53
CA ALA A 100 -5.00 -1.26 -5.60
C ALA A 100 -4.40 -1.34 -7.03
N ASN A 101 -3.08 -1.25 -7.26
CA ASN A 101 -2.45 -1.38 -8.58
C ASN A 101 -0.90 -1.49 -8.53
N ILE A 102 -0.36 -2.66 -8.15
CA ILE A 102 1.02 -3.03 -8.51
C ILE A 102 1.00 -3.56 -9.95
N GLY A 103 0.93 -2.64 -10.91
CA GLY A 103 0.88 -3.01 -12.32
C GLY A 103 1.03 -1.89 -13.35
N THR A 104 1.02 -0.61 -12.97
CA THR A 104 0.88 0.46 -13.98
C THR A 104 1.73 1.72 -13.76
N LEU A 105 2.95 1.59 -13.25
CA LEU A 105 3.98 2.63 -13.42
C LEU A 105 5.10 2.19 -14.38
N GLY A 106 4.70 1.39 -15.37
CA GLY A 106 5.42 1.19 -16.61
C GLY A 106 4.48 1.48 -17.79
N ALA A 107 4.39 2.75 -18.17
CA ALA A 107 3.94 3.19 -19.49
C ALA A 107 4.53 4.57 -19.79
#